data_AF-A0A3N5YYR1-F1
#
_entry.id   AF-A0A3N5YYR1-F1
#
_cell.length_a   1.000
_cell.length_b   1.000
_cell.length_c   1.000
_cell.angle_alpha   90.00
_cell.angle_beta   90.00
_cell.angle_gamma   90.00
#
_symmetry.space_group_name_H-M   'P 1'
#
loop_
_entity.id
_entity.type
_entity.pdbx_description
1 polymer ?
#
loop_
_entity_poly.entity_id
_entity_poly.type
_entity_poly.pdbx_seq_one_letter_code
_entity_poly.pdbx_strand_id
1 'polypeptide(L)'
;MGKKTVLDQLSYSFPYWEKSPIDALDLLFSDVKTGDLILDPFCGAGSPALAALKKGARVIAGDLNPIAVLLTRVLLQPMGLFAVREDFQRIRDAVADKIQDRYTILCPGCRKKIGFEHLVWKRAGDKESEIYPDAVKAGCIKCGFKGVKPLTGSQAKQQVTLSQAAPENWFPRKKIQGIGKIQSFYVHDQFTRRNLASLADLLHAINRIPPTGSRELFQSVFISILFP
;
A
#
# COMPACT_ATOMS: atom_id res chain seq x y z
N MET A 1 -21.20 -21.87 -11.97
CA MET A 1 -20.10 -20.97 -11.53
C MET A 1 -18.88 -21.83 -11.22
N GLY A 2 -17.89 -21.83 -12.11
CA GLY A 2 -16.63 -22.57 -11.90
C GLY A 2 -15.86 -22.02 -10.70
N LYS A 3 -15.14 -22.89 -9.98
CA LYS A 3 -14.25 -22.46 -8.88
C LYS A 3 -13.15 -21.59 -9.49
N LYS A 4 -13.06 -20.32 -9.07
CA LYS A 4 -11.93 -19.44 -9.41
C LYS A 4 -10.63 -20.10 -8.99
N THR A 5 -9.71 -20.26 -9.93
CA THR A 5 -8.38 -20.81 -9.68
C THR A 5 -7.52 -19.81 -8.91
N VAL A 6 -6.41 -20.27 -8.33
CA VAL A 6 -5.42 -19.37 -7.69
C VAL A 6 -4.91 -18.33 -8.69
N LEU A 7 -4.74 -18.72 -9.96
CA LEU A 7 -4.32 -17.80 -11.04
C LEU A 7 -5.35 -16.70 -11.30
N ASP A 8 -6.64 -17.04 -11.21
CA ASP A 8 -7.71 -16.04 -11.38
C ASP A 8 -7.69 -15.02 -10.24
N GLN A 9 -7.39 -15.46 -9.01
CA GLN A 9 -7.24 -14.58 -7.85
C GLN A 9 -6.00 -13.67 -7.96
N LEU A 10 -4.90 -14.16 -8.55
CA LEU A 10 -3.69 -13.37 -8.74
C LEU A 10 -3.93 -12.13 -9.63
N SER A 11 -4.77 -12.25 -10.65
CA SER A 11 -5.12 -11.12 -11.53
C SER A 11 -5.78 -9.95 -10.80
N TYR A 12 -6.41 -10.20 -9.65
CA TYR A 12 -7.04 -9.18 -8.81
C TYR A 12 -6.13 -8.65 -7.70
N SER A 13 -4.88 -9.11 -7.59
CA SER A 13 -4.01 -8.81 -6.45
C SER A 13 -3.47 -7.37 -6.39
N PHE A 14 -3.55 -6.60 -7.49
CA PHE A 14 -3.03 -5.22 -7.56
C PHE A 14 -4.12 -4.20 -7.89
N PRO A 15 -4.19 -3.01 -7.27
CA PRO A 15 -5.09 -1.96 -7.73
C PRO A 15 -4.54 -1.33 -9.03
N TYR A 16 -5.21 -1.59 -10.16
CA TYR A 16 -4.95 -0.94 -11.46
C TYR A 16 -6.29 -0.72 -12.17
N TRP A 17 -6.47 0.48 -12.74
CA TRP A 17 -7.76 1.01 -13.19
C TRP A 17 -8.41 0.22 -14.34
N GLU A 18 -7.63 -0.43 -15.19
CA GLU A 18 -8.14 -1.14 -16.37
C GLU A 18 -7.64 -2.57 -16.38
N LYS A 19 -8.44 -3.48 -15.80
CA LYS A 19 -8.15 -4.91 -15.82
C LYS A 19 -9.21 -5.68 -16.57
N SER A 20 -8.78 -6.38 -17.60
CA SER A 20 -9.62 -7.35 -18.29
C SER A 20 -9.90 -8.56 -17.38
N PRO A 21 -11.18 -8.92 -17.16
CA PRO A 21 -11.52 -10.15 -16.45
C PRO A 21 -10.92 -11.37 -17.14
N ILE A 22 -10.29 -12.27 -16.38
CA ILE A 22 -9.64 -13.45 -16.95
C ILE A 22 -10.62 -14.33 -17.72
N ASP A 23 -11.86 -14.48 -17.26
CA ASP A 23 -12.86 -15.30 -17.95
C ASP A 23 -13.13 -14.81 -19.38
N ALA A 24 -13.13 -13.49 -19.60
CA ALA A 24 -13.29 -12.90 -20.93
C ALA A 24 -12.04 -13.10 -21.79
N LEU A 25 -10.85 -13.06 -21.18
CA LEU A 25 -9.59 -13.33 -21.86
C LEU A 25 -9.45 -14.80 -22.24
N ASP A 26 -9.91 -15.73 -21.41
CA ASP A 26 -9.86 -17.16 -21.72
C ASP A 26 -10.68 -17.51 -23.00
N LEU A 27 -11.76 -16.75 -23.26
CA LEU A 27 -12.54 -16.81 -24.50
C LEU A 27 -11.81 -16.14 -25.67
N LEU A 28 -11.26 -14.93 -25.47
CA LEU A 28 -10.54 -14.21 -26.52
C LEU A 28 -9.28 -14.97 -26.99
N PHE A 29 -8.65 -15.72 -26.09
CA PHE A 29 -7.47 -16.52 -26.33
C PHE A 29 -7.83 -18.00 -26.61
N SER A 30 -9.06 -18.31 -27.06
CA SER A 30 -9.50 -19.69 -27.34
C SER A 30 -8.63 -20.37 -28.41
N ASP A 31 -8.21 -19.59 -29.42
CA ASP A 31 -7.51 -20.10 -30.60
C ASP A 31 -5.98 -20.05 -30.44
N VAL A 32 -5.48 -19.52 -29.32
CA VAL A 32 -4.06 -19.44 -29.01
C VAL A 32 -3.51 -20.82 -28.67
N LYS A 33 -2.42 -21.19 -29.33
CA LYS A 33 -1.75 -22.48 -29.21
C LYS A 33 -0.44 -22.35 -28.44
N THR A 34 -0.02 -23.47 -27.86
CA THR A 34 1.29 -23.57 -27.22
C THR A 34 2.40 -23.24 -28.22
N GLY A 35 3.31 -22.35 -27.84
CA GLY A 35 4.41 -21.87 -28.68
C GLY A 35 4.13 -20.61 -29.50
N ASP A 36 2.87 -20.19 -29.64
CA ASP A 36 2.49 -18.92 -30.27
C ASP A 36 3.20 -17.74 -29.60
N LEU A 37 3.43 -16.66 -30.35
CA LEU A 37 4.02 -15.43 -29.82
C LEU A 37 2.98 -14.33 -29.78
N ILE A 38 2.70 -13.81 -28.58
CA ILE A 38 1.77 -12.71 -28.33
C ILE A 38 2.55 -11.45 -27.97
N LEU A 39 2.18 -10.32 -28.59
CA LEU A 39 2.66 -8.99 -28.24
C LEU A 39 1.53 -8.20 -27.58
N ASP A 40 1.77 -7.74 -26.36
CA ASP A 40 0.89 -6.82 -25.64
C ASP A 40 1.65 -5.51 -25.33
N PRO A 41 1.52 -4.47 -26.17
CA PRO A 41 2.23 -3.21 -25.99
C PRO A 41 1.58 -2.29 -24.94
N PHE A 42 0.45 -2.70 -24.33
CA PHE A 42 -0.30 -1.94 -23.33
C PHE A 42 -0.72 -2.85 -22.17
N CYS A 43 0.27 -3.54 -21.59
CA CYS A 43 0.03 -4.70 -20.74
C CYS A 43 -0.68 -4.39 -19.42
N GLY A 44 -0.70 -3.12 -18.98
CA GLY A 44 -1.35 -2.72 -17.75
C GLY A 44 -0.87 -3.55 -16.56
N ALA A 45 -1.78 -4.22 -15.86
CA ALA A 45 -1.44 -5.10 -14.73
C ALA A 45 -1.13 -6.56 -15.14
N GLY A 46 -1.05 -6.87 -16.43
CA GLY A 46 -0.56 -8.15 -16.94
C GLY A 46 -1.60 -9.26 -17.12
N SER A 47 -2.91 -8.98 -17.02
CA SER A 47 -3.95 -10.01 -17.18
C SER A 47 -3.91 -10.71 -18.56
N PRO A 48 -3.80 -10.00 -19.71
CA PRO A 48 -3.70 -10.66 -21.02
C PRO A 48 -2.43 -11.50 -21.16
N ALA A 49 -1.31 -11.01 -20.65
CA ALA A 49 -0.05 -11.74 -20.62
C ALA A 49 -0.18 -13.05 -19.80
N LEU A 50 -0.82 -13.00 -18.63
CA LEU A 50 -1.07 -14.20 -17.82
C LEU A 50 -1.99 -15.20 -18.55
N ALA A 51 -3.05 -14.72 -19.21
CA ALA A 51 -3.96 -15.57 -19.98
C ALA A 51 -3.25 -16.27 -21.16
N ALA A 52 -2.39 -15.56 -21.88
CA ALA A 52 -1.56 -16.14 -22.94
C ALA A 52 -0.58 -17.20 -22.40
N LEU A 53 0.09 -16.90 -21.28
CA LEU A 53 1.02 -17.84 -20.64
C LEU A 53 0.31 -19.11 -20.14
N LYS A 54 -0.94 -19.00 -19.64
CA LYS A 54 -1.77 -20.17 -19.28
C LYS A 54 -2.00 -21.13 -20.47
N LYS A 55 -2.00 -20.62 -21.71
CA LYS A 55 -2.13 -21.42 -22.95
C LYS A 55 -0.79 -22.01 -23.43
N GLY A 56 0.31 -21.69 -22.75
CA GLY A 56 1.66 -22.08 -23.17
C GLY A 56 2.21 -21.22 -24.31
N ALA A 57 1.65 -20.04 -24.56
CA ALA A 57 2.21 -19.08 -25.50
C ALA A 57 3.45 -18.39 -24.90
N ARG A 58 4.25 -17.78 -25.77
CA ARG A 58 5.32 -16.84 -25.42
C ARG A 58 4.76 -15.42 -25.51
N VAL A 59 5.18 -14.55 -24.59
CA VAL A 59 4.63 -13.20 -24.48
C VAL A 59 5.75 -12.16 -24.49
N ILE A 60 5.57 -11.10 -25.27
CA ILE A 60 6.28 -9.83 -25.15
C ILE A 60 5.28 -8.81 -24.64
N ALA A 61 5.51 -8.25 -23.45
CA ALA A 61 4.60 -7.31 -22.80
C ALA A 61 5.33 -6.01 -22.47
N GLY A 62 4.70 -4.87 -22.75
CA GLY A 62 5.23 -3.54 -22.47
C GLY A 62 4.12 -2.56 -22.11
N ASP A 63 4.50 -1.44 -21.51
CA ASP A 63 3.62 -0.32 -21.21
C ASP A 63 4.46 0.96 -21.08
N LEU A 64 3.86 2.12 -21.36
CA LEU A 64 4.50 3.41 -21.13
C LEU A 64 4.62 3.70 -19.62
N ASN A 65 3.67 3.21 -18.83
CA ASN A 65 3.64 3.41 -17.39
C ASN A 65 4.60 2.41 -16.71
N PRO A 66 5.68 2.87 -16.05
CA PRO A 66 6.60 1.97 -15.36
C PRO A 66 5.94 1.19 -14.22
N ILE A 67 4.84 1.69 -13.65
CA ILE A 67 4.07 0.97 -12.64
C ILE A 67 3.37 -0.25 -13.26
N ALA A 68 2.79 -0.12 -14.45
CA ALA A 68 2.18 -1.25 -15.17
C ALA A 68 3.22 -2.35 -15.45
N VAL A 69 4.40 -1.96 -15.93
CA VAL A 69 5.52 -2.90 -16.16
C VAL A 69 5.94 -3.60 -14.86
N LEU A 70 6.06 -2.86 -13.75
CA LEU A 70 6.37 -3.45 -12.44
C LEU A 70 5.30 -4.46 -11.99
N LEU A 71 4.02 -4.10 -12.06
CA LEU A 71 2.92 -4.98 -11.65
C LEU A 71 2.88 -6.26 -12.51
N THR A 72 3.06 -6.11 -13.83
CA THR A 72 3.13 -7.25 -14.77
C THR A 72 4.31 -8.16 -14.43
N ARG A 73 5.49 -7.61 -14.14
CA ARG A 73 6.66 -8.42 -13.74
C ARG A 73 6.40 -9.18 -12.44
N VAL A 74 5.87 -8.52 -11.41
CA VAL A 74 5.56 -9.18 -10.13
C VAL A 74 4.50 -10.26 -10.29
N LEU A 75 3.49 -10.03 -11.15
CA LEU A 75 2.44 -11.01 -11.43
C LEU A 75 2.99 -12.29 -12.08
N LEU A 76 3.91 -12.13 -13.03
CA LEU A 76 4.39 -13.23 -13.88
C LEU A 76 5.65 -13.91 -13.38
N GLN A 77 6.45 -13.23 -12.54
CA GLN A 77 7.73 -13.75 -12.09
C GLN A 77 7.53 -14.78 -10.96
N PRO A 78 8.05 -16.02 -11.11
CA PRO A 78 8.04 -16.98 -10.01
C PRO A 78 8.94 -16.49 -8.88
N MET A 79 8.44 -16.59 -7.64
CA MET A 79 9.15 -16.13 -6.45
C MET A 79 9.27 -17.23 -5.40
N GLY A 80 10.46 -17.34 -4.80
CA GLY A 80 10.69 -18.25 -3.69
C GLY A 80 10.07 -17.72 -2.41
N LEU A 81 9.06 -18.41 -1.88
CA LEU A 81 8.35 -18.00 -0.65
C LEU A 81 9.28 -17.81 0.55
N PHE A 82 10.34 -18.61 0.63
CA PHE A 82 11.36 -18.49 1.68
C PHE A 82 12.13 -17.17 1.57
N ALA A 83 12.63 -16.83 0.38
CA ALA A 83 13.35 -15.58 0.13
C ALA A 83 12.46 -14.35 0.41
N VAL A 84 11.21 -14.37 -0.07
CA VAL A 84 10.22 -13.32 0.21
C VAL A 84 10.00 -13.16 1.72
N ARG A 85 9.87 -14.28 2.45
CA ARG A 85 9.69 -14.25 3.91
C ARG A 85 10.89 -13.65 4.61
N GLU A 86 12.11 -14.03 4.24
CA GLU A 86 13.32 -13.44 4.83
C GLU A 86 13.42 -11.94 4.57
N ASP A 87 13.18 -11.51 3.33
CA ASP A 87 13.23 -10.09 2.97
C ASP A 87 12.15 -9.28 3.70
N PHE A 88 10.96 -9.86 3.90
CA PHE A 88 9.93 -9.26 4.76
C PHE A 88 10.43 -9.08 6.19
N GLN A 89 11.09 -10.09 6.78
CA GLN A 89 11.64 -9.95 8.13
C GLN A 89 12.66 -8.83 8.21
N ARG A 90 13.57 -8.73 7.22
CA ARG A 90 14.56 -7.65 7.14
C ARG A 90 13.89 -6.27 7.11
N ILE A 91 12.85 -6.09 6.30
CA ILE A 91 12.09 -4.83 6.23
C ILE A 91 11.40 -4.55 7.58
N ARG A 92 10.71 -5.55 8.13
CA ARG A 92 9.98 -5.41 9.39
C ARG A 92 10.92 -5.01 10.52
N ASP A 93 12.01 -5.73 10.71
CA ASP A 93 12.96 -5.49 11.79
C ASP A 93 13.64 -4.11 11.66
N ALA A 94 13.76 -3.57 10.44
CA ALA A 94 14.30 -2.25 10.19
C ALA A 94 13.34 -1.09 10.50
N VAL A 95 12.01 -1.29 10.42
CA VAL A 95 11.06 -0.17 10.37
C VAL A 95 9.81 -0.30 11.24
N ALA A 96 9.44 -1.51 11.65
CA ALA A 96 8.16 -1.78 12.30
C ALA A 96 8.00 -1.00 13.61
N ASP A 97 8.98 -1.06 14.50
CA ASP A 97 8.93 -0.38 15.80
C ASP A 97 8.84 1.14 15.62
N LYS A 98 9.63 1.71 14.70
CA LYS A 98 9.61 3.14 14.39
C LYS A 98 8.24 3.62 13.92
N ILE A 99 7.58 2.84 13.05
CA ILE A 99 6.22 3.17 12.57
C ILE A 99 5.20 2.97 13.69
N GLN A 100 5.20 1.81 14.35
CA GLN A 100 4.22 1.46 15.38
C GLN A 100 4.25 2.44 16.55
N ASP A 101 5.42 2.93 16.92
CA ASP A 101 5.59 3.92 17.98
C ASP A 101 4.79 5.20 17.75
N ARG A 102 4.59 5.60 16.50
CA ARG A 102 3.76 6.77 16.12
C ARG A 102 2.26 6.53 16.31
N TYR A 103 1.82 5.29 16.49
CA TYR A 103 0.40 4.90 16.62
C TYR A 103 0.13 4.21 17.96
N THR A 104 0.87 4.58 19.01
CA THR A 104 0.71 3.97 20.33
C THR A 104 0.13 4.91 21.38
N ILE A 105 -0.54 4.31 22.36
CA ILE A 105 -1.01 4.93 23.60
C ILE A 105 -0.79 4.00 24.78
N LEU A 106 -0.89 4.52 26.01
CA LEU A 106 -1.00 3.67 27.20
C LEU A 106 -2.43 3.14 27.33
N CYS A 107 -2.56 1.81 27.48
CA CYS A 107 -3.83 1.14 27.71
C CYS A 107 -4.54 1.71 28.96
N PRO A 108 -5.85 2.04 28.89
CA PRO A 108 -6.61 2.50 30.05
C PRO A 108 -6.66 1.50 31.21
N GLY A 109 -6.72 0.19 30.90
CA GLY A 109 -6.79 -0.87 31.90
C GLY A 109 -5.44 -1.21 32.51
N CYS A 110 -4.52 -1.78 31.70
CA CYS A 110 -3.26 -2.32 32.20
C CYS A 110 -2.05 -1.38 32.08
N ARG A 111 -2.24 -0.14 31.58
CA ARG A 111 -1.19 0.88 31.39
C ARG A 111 -0.02 0.51 30.47
N LYS A 112 -0.02 -0.68 29.85
CA LYS A 112 0.98 -1.08 28.85
C LYS A 112 0.80 -0.30 27.54
N LYS A 113 1.89 -0.07 26.82
CA LYS A 113 1.88 0.53 25.48
C LYS A 113 1.14 -0.40 24.51
N ILE A 114 0.16 0.14 23.80
CA ILE A 114 -0.66 -0.55 22.79
C ILE A 114 -0.80 0.31 21.54
N GLY A 115 -0.94 -0.32 20.38
CA GLY A 115 -1.39 0.35 19.17
C GLY A 115 -2.87 0.76 19.26
N PHE A 116 -3.27 1.78 18.50
CA PHE A 116 -4.68 2.12 18.29
C PHE A 116 -5.07 1.97 16.83
N GLU A 117 -6.36 1.75 16.55
CA GLU A 117 -6.90 1.55 15.21
C GLU A 117 -7.03 2.87 14.45
N HIS A 118 -7.65 3.87 15.08
CA HIS A 118 -7.78 5.21 14.51
C HIS A 118 -7.91 6.30 15.59
N LEU A 119 -7.58 7.53 15.19
CA LEU A 119 -7.84 8.75 15.94
C LEU A 119 -9.22 9.30 15.58
N VAL A 120 -9.97 9.72 16.59
CA VAL A 120 -11.19 10.49 16.43
C VAL A 120 -10.81 11.97 16.49
N TRP A 121 -11.05 12.68 15.41
CA TRP A 121 -10.82 14.12 15.32
C TRP A 121 -12.14 14.85 15.51
N LYS A 122 -12.13 15.92 16.30
CA LYS A 122 -13.25 16.84 16.44
C LYS A 122 -12.90 18.20 15.90
N ARG A 123 -13.93 18.91 15.47
CA ARG A 123 -13.85 20.28 14.97
C ARG A 123 -14.65 21.18 15.92
N ALA A 124 -14.00 22.19 16.48
CA ALA A 124 -14.63 23.16 17.39
C ALA A 124 -15.20 24.41 16.67
N GLY A 125 -14.97 24.57 15.38
CA GLY A 125 -15.50 25.66 14.56
C GLY A 125 -15.05 25.58 13.10
N ASP A 126 -15.20 26.66 12.34
CA ASP A 126 -14.98 26.64 10.88
C ASP A 126 -13.52 26.74 10.46
N LYS A 127 -12.58 27.04 11.35
CA LYS A 127 -11.16 27.16 10.98
C LYS A 127 -10.44 25.81 11.08
N GLU A 128 -9.46 25.59 10.21
CA GLU A 128 -8.65 24.35 10.23
C GLU A 128 -7.82 24.22 11.52
N SER A 129 -7.45 25.34 12.13
CA SER A 129 -6.81 25.41 13.46
C SER A 129 -7.70 24.92 14.61
N GLU A 130 -8.99 24.70 14.35
CA GLU A 130 -9.98 24.25 15.35
C GLU A 130 -10.24 22.73 15.24
N ILE A 131 -9.41 22.00 14.48
CA ILE A 131 -9.42 20.54 14.40
C ILE A 131 -8.42 19.96 15.39
N TYR A 132 -8.87 19.07 16.28
CA TYR A 132 -8.03 18.48 17.32
C TYR A 132 -8.35 16.99 17.56
N PRO A 133 -7.37 16.19 18.03
CA PRO A 133 -7.60 14.79 18.34
C PRO A 133 -8.34 14.67 19.68
N ASP A 134 -9.56 14.14 19.64
CA ASP A 134 -10.46 14.02 20.80
C ASP A 134 -10.31 12.68 21.51
N ALA A 135 -10.18 11.59 20.75
CA ALA A 135 -10.11 10.24 21.30
C ALA A 135 -9.34 9.28 20.39
N VAL A 136 -9.03 8.10 20.92
CA VAL A 136 -8.50 6.95 20.14
C VAL A 136 -9.39 5.74 20.30
N LYS A 137 -9.64 5.02 19.21
CA LYS A 137 -10.23 3.68 19.25
C LYS A 137 -9.10 2.65 19.38
N ALA A 138 -9.09 1.86 20.44
CA ALA A 138 -8.02 0.90 20.68
C ALA A 138 -8.53 -0.42 21.28
N GLY A 139 -7.77 -1.49 21.01
CA GLY A 139 -7.93 -2.82 21.60
C GLY A 139 -6.64 -3.26 22.30
N CYS A 140 -6.75 -3.83 23.49
CA CYS A 140 -5.62 -4.38 24.25
C CYS A 140 -5.74 -5.89 24.35
N ILE A 141 -4.83 -6.60 23.69
CA ILE A 141 -4.76 -8.07 23.72
C ILE A 141 -4.42 -8.59 25.14
N LYS A 142 -3.71 -7.80 25.95
CA LYS A 142 -3.23 -8.24 27.28
C LYS A 142 -4.29 -8.22 28.38
N CYS A 143 -5.21 -7.25 28.36
CA CYS A 143 -6.23 -7.11 29.41
C CYS A 143 -7.66 -7.06 28.87
N GLY A 144 -7.86 -7.29 27.58
CA GLY A 144 -9.17 -7.33 26.94
C GLY A 144 -9.86 -5.97 26.76
N PHE A 145 -9.20 -4.85 27.09
CA PHE A 145 -9.79 -3.52 26.85
C PHE A 145 -10.12 -3.35 25.37
N LYS A 146 -11.35 -2.97 25.05
CA LYS A 146 -11.77 -2.62 23.69
C LYS A 146 -12.73 -1.44 23.78
N GLY A 147 -12.35 -0.30 23.23
CA GLY A 147 -13.16 0.90 23.43
C GLY A 147 -12.55 2.17 22.85
N VAL A 148 -13.27 3.26 23.07
CA VAL A 148 -12.80 4.61 22.76
C VAL A 148 -12.21 5.19 24.04
N LYS A 149 -10.99 5.71 23.95
CA LYS A 149 -10.30 6.39 25.05
C LYS A 149 -10.20 7.89 24.72
N PRO A 150 -10.87 8.77 25.47
CA PRO A 150 -10.67 10.21 25.36
C PRO A 150 -9.20 10.59 25.60
N LEU A 151 -8.69 11.49 24.77
CA LEU A 151 -7.36 12.07 24.93
C LEU A 151 -7.46 13.30 25.82
N THR A 152 -6.65 13.37 26.87
CA THR A 152 -6.66 14.50 27.81
C THR A 152 -5.30 15.17 27.87
N GLY A 153 -5.30 16.51 27.95
CA GLY A 153 -4.12 17.34 28.20
C GLY A 153 -2.89 16.95 27.37
N SER A 154 -1.88 16.38 28.02
CA SER A 154 -0.61 15.98 27.40
C SER A 154 -0.74 14.90 26.33
N GLN A 155 -1.73 14.00 26.43
CA GLN A 155 -1.95 12.94 25.45
C GLN A 155 -2.43 13.53 24.11
N ALA A 156 -3.37 14.48 24.16
CA ALA A 156 -3.84 15.16 22.95
C ALA A 156 -2.69 15.95 22.30
N LYS A 157 -1.92 16.71 23.09
CA LYS A 157 -0.73 17.43 22.62
C LYS A 157 0.28 16.51 21.95
N GLN A 158 0.59 15.37 22.56
CA GLN A 158 1.49 14.37 21.97
C GLN A 158 0.98 13.88 20.61
N GLN A 159 -0.32 13.61 20.48
CA GLN A 159 -0.90 13.19 19.20
C GLN A 159 -0.83 14.31 18.15
N VAL A 160 -1.01 15.58 18.52
CA VAL A 160 -0.79 16.70 17.59
C VAL A 160 0.66 16.75 17.11
N THR A 161 1.63 16.66 18.02
CA THR A 161 3.07 16.65 17.67
C THR A 161 3.39 15.49 16.72
N LEU A 162 2.92 14.28 17.01
CA LEU A 162 3.10 13.12 16.14
C LEU A 162 2.41 13.30 14.78
N SER A 163 1.26 13.98 14.73
CA SER A 163 0.55 14.30 13.49
C SER A 163 1.27 15.32 12.61
N GLN A 164 2.27 16.02 13.15
CA GLN A 164 3.12 16.98 12.44
C GLN A 164 4.53 16.43 12.13
N ALA A 165 4.80 15.15 12.44
CA ALA A 165 6.11 14.54 12.26
C ALA A 165 6.66 14.73 10.84
N ALA A 166 7.88 15.24 10.72
CA ALA A 166 8.52 15.40 9.43
C ALA A 166 9.09 14.04 8.93
N PRO A 167 8.90 13.69 7.64
CA PRO A 167 9.58 12.56 7.04
C PRO A 167 11.10 12.81 7.01
N GLU A 168 11.88 11.87 7.55
CA GLU A 168 13.35 11.87 7.48
C GLU A 168 13.85 11.39 6.10
N ASN A 169 13.10 10.45 5.50
CA ASN A 169 13.42 9.82 4.23
C ASN A 169 12.69 10.50 3.06
N TRP A 170 13.04 10.11 1.83
CA TRP A 170 12.45 10.68 0.62
C TRP A 170 10.91 10.57 0.61
N PHE A 171 10.27 11.64 0.13
CA PHE A 171 8.83 11.73 -0.09
C PHE A 171 8.54 12.63 -1.30
N PRO A 172 7.38 12.50 -1.96
CA PRO A 172 7.10 13.24 -3.18
C PRO A 172 6.89 14.73 -2.91
N ARG A 173 7.67 15.59 -3.58
CA ARG A 173 7.58 17.06 -3.50
C ARG A 173 7.04 17.70 -4.78
N LYS A 174 6.51 16.87 -5.69
CA LYS A 174 5.96 17.35 -6.96
C LYS A 174 4.67 18.13 -6.69
N LYS A 175 4.59 19.33 -7.26
CA LYS A 175 3.37 20.14 -7.28
C LYS A 175 2.47 19.63 -8.40
N ILE A 176 1.22 19.35 -8.07
CA ILE A 176 0.16 19.04 -9.03
C ILE A 176 -0.51 20.37 -9.40
N GLN A 177 -0.60 20.62 -10.70
CA GLN A 177 -1.33 21.79 -11.19
C GLN A 177 -2.83 21.55 -10.98
N GLY A 178 -3.49 22.58 -10.46
CA GLY A 178 -4.93 22.58 -10.28
C GLY A 178 -5.65 22.58 -11.62
N ILE A 179 -6.83 21.95 -11.69
CA ILE A 179 -7.71 21.98 -12.86
C ILE A 179 -9.03 22.63 -12.43
N GLY A 180 -9.46 23.67 -13.16
CA GLY A 180 -10.69 24.40 -12.87
C GLY A 180 -10.67 25.06 -11.50
N LYS A 181 -11.57 24.64 -10.60
CA LYS A 181 -11.69 25.20 -9.24
C LYS A 181 -10.72 24.57 -8.22
N ILE A 182 -10.07 23.46 -8.57
CA ILE A 182 -9.13 22.80 -7.67
C ILE A 182 -7.83 23.61 -7.69
N GLN A 183 -7.42 24.15 -6.54
CA GLN A 183 -6.16 24.86 -6.43
C GLN A 183 -4.98 23.89 -6.57
N SER A 184 -3.83 24.38 -6.99
CA SER A 184 -2.61 23.57 -7.05
C SER A 184 -2.19 23.11 -5.65
N PHE A 185 -1.79 21.85 -5.51
CA PHE A 185 -1.37 21.25 -4.24
C PHE A 185 -0.16 20.34 -4.45
N TYR A 186 0.54 19.96 -3.38
CA TYR A 186 1.61 18.97 -3.46
C TYR A 186 1.06 17.56 -3.26
N VAL A 187 1.69 16.56 -3.89
CA VAL A 187 1.30 15.15 -3.69
C VAL A 187 1.25 14.78 -2.20
N HIS A 188 2.23 15.26 -1.43
CA HIS A 188 2.32 14.97 0.00
C HIS A 188 1.20 15.59 0.85
N ASP A 189 0.44 16.57 0.32
CA ASP A 189 -0.66 17.22 1.04
C ASP A 189 -1.88 16.28 1.18
N GLN A 190 -1.93 15.19 0.41
CA GLN A 190 -2.96 14.16 0.52
C GLN A 190 -2.78 13.26 1.76
N PHE A 191 -1.67 13.40 2.48
CA PHE A 191 -1.33 12.57 3.63
C PHE A 191 -1.19 13.42 4.89
N THR A 192 -1.60 12.88 6.04
CA THR A 192 -1.15 13.45 7.32
C THR A 192 0.37 13.34 7.41
N ARG A 193 1.04 14.28 8.08
CA ARG A 193 2.51 14.26 8.18
C ARG A 193 3.03 13.00 8.87
N ARG A 194 2.27 12.49 9.85
CA ARG A 194 2.52 11.18 10.48
C ARG A 194 2.50 10.01 9.50
N ASN A 195 1.47 9.94 8.66
CA ASN A 195 1.34 8.88 7.65
C ASN A 195 2.47 9.02 6.62
N LEU A 196 2.74 10.24 6.16
CA LEU A 196 3.82 10.51 5.22
C LEU A 196 5.19 10.10 5.76
N ALA A 197 5.50 10.42 7.03
CA ALA A 197 6.74 9.99 7.67
C ALA A 197 6.85 8.46 7.76
N SER A 198 5.75 7.78 8.06
CA SER A 198 5.71 6.31 8.14
C SER A 198 5.86 5.65 6.78
N LEU A 199 5.21 6.18 5.74
CA LEU A 199 5.35 5.72 4.36
C LEU A 199 6.76 5.98 3.82
N ALA A 200 7.37 7.11 4.13
CA ALA A 200 8.73 7.43 3.73
C ALA A 200 9.74 6.46 4.36
N ASP A 201 9.61 6.15 5.66
CA ASP A 201 10.44 5.16 6.33
C ASP A 201 10.25 3.75 5.75
N LEU A 202 9.00 3.34 5.48
CA LEU A 202 8.69 2.04 4.89
C LEU A 202 9.30 1.90 3.49
N LEU A 203 9.12 2.90 2.62
CA LEU A 203 9.70 2.90 1.28
C LEU A 203 11.23 2.87 1.33
N HIS A 204 11.84 3.61 2.26
CA HIS A 204 13.29 3.57 2.47
C HIS A 204 13.77 2.17 2.87
N ALA A 205 13.08 1.51 3.81
CA ALA A 205 13.41 0.14 4.23
C ALA A 205 13.26 -0.86 3.06
N ILE A 206 12.19 -0.75 2.27
CA ILE A 206 11.99 -1.56 1.06
C ILE A 206 13.13 -1.35 0.05
N ASN A 207 13.57 -0.11 -0.17
CA ASN A 207 14.62 0.17 -1.15
C ASN A 207 16.03 -0.27 -0.71
N ARG A 208 16.22 -0.66 0.55
CA ARG A 208 17.50 -1.13 1.10
C ARG A 208 17.76 -2.62 0.92
N ILE A 209 16.74 -3.45 0.68
CA ILE A 209 16.96 -4.87 0.34
C ILE A 209 17.56 -4.97 -1.08
N PRO A 210 18.22 -6.07 -1.48
CA PRO A 210 18.83 -6.21 -2.82
C PRO A 210 17.82 -6.13 -3.99
N PRO A 211 18.26 -5.82 -5.23
CA PRO A 211 17.39 -5.65 -6.41
C PRO A 211 16.87 -6.99 -6.95
N THR A 212 16.02 -7.64 -6.15
CA THR A 212 15.41 -8.94 -6.45
C THR A 212 13.92 -8.81 -6.73
N GLY A 213 13.29 -9.89 -7.21
CA GLY A 213 11.83 -9.95 -7.37
C GLY A 213 11.09 -9.71 -6.05
N SER A 214 11.67 -10.08 -4.90
CA SER A 214 11.11 -9.76 -3.58
C SER A 214 10.93 -8.26 -3.40
N ARG A 215 11.91 -7.45 -3.82
CA ARG A 215 11.86 -5.99 -3.65
C ARG A 215 10.76 -5.37 -4.47
N GLU A 216 10.62 -5.82 -5.71
CA GLU A 216 9.56 -5.38 -6.60
C GLU A 216 8.17 -5.77 -6.09
N LEU A 217 8.04 -6.97 -5.50
CA LEU A 217 6.84 -7.37 -4.79
C LEU A 217 6.51 -6.43 -3.62
N PHE A 218 7.49 -6.06 -2.79
CA PHE A 218 7.20 -5.12 -1.70
C PHE A 218 6.91 -3.70 -2.20
N GLN A 219 7.53 -3.28 -3.30
CA GLN A 219 7.22 -2.02 -3.96
C GLN A 219 5.79 -2.01 -4.53
N SER A 220 5.32 -3.12 -5.13
CA SER A 220 3.94 -3.23 -5.63
C SER A 220 2.92 -3.23 -4.49
N VAL A 221 3.22 -3.88 -3.37
CA VAL A 221 2.41 -3.78 -2.14
C VAL A 221 2.40 -2.35 -1.61
N PHE A 222 3.56 -1.68 -1.56
CA PHE A 222 3.64 -0.28 -1.12
C PHE A 222 2.80 0.65 -1.99
N ILE A 223 2.87 0.48 -3.32
CA ILE A 223 2.04 1.23 -4.27
C ILE A 223 0.56 1.01 -3.96
N SER A 224 0.15 -0.22 -3.66
CA SER A 224 -1.24 -0.54 -3.32
C SER A 224 -1.73 0.18 -2.06
N ILE A 225 -0.84 0.53 -1.12
CA ILE A 225 -1.19 1.32 0.07
C ILE A 225 -1.51 2.79 -0.29
N LEU A 226 -0.96 3.30 -1.40
CA LEU A 226 -1.15 4.69 -1.84
C LEU A 226 -2.48 4.90 -2.60
N PHE A 227 -3.11 3.83 -3.07
CA PHE A 227 -4.37 3.86 -3.83
C PHE A 227 -5.48 3.12 -3.05
N PRO A 228 -6.09 3.76 -2.04
CA PRO A 228 -7.25 3.22 -1.32
C PRO A 228 -8.55 3.29 -2.13
#